data_AF-A0A0C9QVQ6-F1
#
_entry.id   AF-A0A0C9QVQ6-F1
#
_cell.length_a   1.000
_cell.length_b   1.000
_cell.length_c   1.000
_cell.angle_alpha   90.00
_cell.angle_beta   90.00
_cell.angle_gamma   90.00
#
_symmetry.space_group_name_H-M   'P 1'
#
loop_
_entity.id
_entity.type
_entity.pdbx_description
1 polymer ?
#
loop_
_entity_poly.entity_id
_entity_poly.type
_entity_poly.pdbx_seq_one_letter_code
_entity_poly.pdbx_strand_id
1 'polypeptide(L)'
;MMDSGFVGLIFSVFSEGKDTKEQEIYLMCFQSRNNEAVEIPLQIVYTNEISDRCLKTMIEVSRILIQEEESAADSCENITDILATIYNDAVKTRQFTHITDIITRPLIQTLESRLETNRTRAKQLRKELQLLKQLPID
;
A
#
# COMPACT_ATOMS: atom_id res chain seq x y z
N MET A 1 -2.76 3.38 -30.90
CA MET A 1 -1.41 3.92 -30.63
C MET A 1 -1.30 4.16 -29.13
N MET A 2 -0.18 3.78 -28.50
CA MET A 2 0.06 4.17 -27.10
C MET A 2 0.20 5.70 -27.01
N ASP A 3 -0.19 6.26 -25.87
CA ASP A 3 -0.16 7.69 -25.61
C ASP A 3 1.29 8.20 -25.51
N SER A 4 1.62 9.24 -26.28
CA SER A 4 2.93 9.91 -26.22
C SER A 4 3.19 10.60 -24.87
N GLY A 5 2.15 10.82 -24.05
CA GLY A 5 2.24 11.36 -22.70
C GLY A 5 2.46 10.31 -21.61
N PHE A 6 2.55 9.01 -21.96
CA PHE A 6 2.75 7.96 -20.97
C PHE A 6 4.13 8.07 -20.30
N VAL A 7 4.16 7.98 -18.97
CA VAL A 7 5.36 7.95 -18.14
C VAL A 7 5.39 6.68 -17.29
N GLY A 8 6.59 6.15 -17.05
CA GLY A 8 6.82 5.02 -16.17
C GLY A 8 7.32 5.49 -14.81
N LEU A 9 6.88 4.82 -13.73
CA LEU A 9 7.41 4.99 -12.39
C LEU A 9 7.99 3.66 -11.90
N ILE A 10 9.21 3.69 -11.34
CA ILE A 10 9.85 2.53 -10.71
C ILE A 10 10.10 2.85 -9.25
N PHE A 11 9.64 1.96 -8.37
CA PHE A 11 9.93 1.99 -6.94
C PHE A 11 10.95 0.89 -6.62
N SER A 12 12.15 1.27 -6.19
CA SER A 12 13.13 0.35 -5.62
C SER A 12 12.93 0.29 -4.12
N VAL A 13 12.70 -0.90 -3.59
CA VAL A 13 12.40 -1.17 -2.18
C VAL A 13 13.28 -2.30 -1.66
N PHE A 14 13.44 -2.41 -0.34
CA PHE A 14 14.26 -3.44 0.33
C PHE A 14 15.77 -3.40 -0.02
N SER A 15 16.32 -2.21 -0.28
CA SER A 15 17.77 -2.02 -0.37
C SER A 15 18.33 -1.75 1.04
N GLU A 16 19.30 -2.54 1.49
CA GLU A 16 19.93 -2.39 2.81
C GLU A 16 21.46 -2.46 2.68
N GLY A 17 22.15 -1.46 3.21
CA GLY A 17 23.61 -1.47 3.35
C GLY A 17 24.05 -2.56 4.33
N LYS A 18 24.80 -3.56 3.85
CA LYS A 18 25.20 -4.72 4.68
C LYS A 18 25.93 -4.32 5.97
N ASP A 19 26.80 -3.32 5.87
CA ASP A 19 27.64 -2.84 6.97
C ASP A 19 26.98 -1.73 7.79
N THR A 20 26.18 -0.86 7.16
CA THR A 20 25.57 0.32 7.82
C THR A 20 24.18 0.06 8.38
N LYS A 21 23.49 -0.98 7.90
CA LYS A 21 22.06 -1.24 8.17
C LYS A 21 21.12 -0.12 7.71
N GLU A 22 21.62 0.79 6.89
CA GLU A 22 20.81 1.85 6.29
C GLU A 22 19.88 1.26 5.23
N GLN A 23 18.62 1.68 5.26
CA GLN A 23 17.62 1.28 4.28
C GLN A 23 17.40 2.39 3.25
N GLU A 24 17.37 2.01 1.98
CA GLU A 24 17.16 2.94 0.87
C GLU A 24 15.90 2.57 0.10
N ILE A 25 15.11 3.60 -0.20
CA ILE A 25 13.94 3.52 -1.08
C ILE A 25 14.12 4.58 -2.16
N TYR A 26 14.05 4.17 -3.42
CA TYR A 26 14.26 5.06 -4.57
C TYR A 26 13.04 5.07 -5.49
N LEU A 27 12.69 6.26 -5.99
CA LEU A 27 11.60 6.46 -6.94
C LEU A 27 12.14 7.15 -8.18
N MET A 28 12.02 6.47 -9.32
CA MET A 28 12.43 6.98 -10.63
C MET A 28 11.20 7.22 -11.51
N CYS A 29 11.15 8.38 -12.16
CA CYS A 29 10.21 8.66 -13.23
C CYS A 29 10.95 8.69 -14.55
N PHE A 30 10.45 7.97 -15.56
CA PHE A 30 11.14 7.83 -16.84
C PHE A 30 10.17 7.74 -18.02
N GLN A 31 10.71 7.97 -19.20
CA GLN A 31 10.01 7.76 -20.47
C GLN A 31 10.95 7.07 -21.46
N SER A 32 10.41 6.16 -22.29
CA SER A 32 11.18 5.56 -23.37
C SER A 32 11.28 6.53 -24.55
N ARG A 33 12.50 6.88 -24.97
CA ARG A 33 12.79 7.67 -26.18
C ARG A 33 13.90 7.00 -26.96
N ASN A 34 13.64 6.69 -28.23
CA ASN A 34 14.59 5.98 -29.10
C ASN A 34 15.16 4.68 -28.48
N ASN A 35 14.31 3.92 -27.77
CA ASN A 35 14.67 2.71 -27.02
C ASN A 35 15.60 2.93 -25.81
N GLU A 36 15.77 4.17 -25.35
CA GLU A 36 16.50 4.50 -24.12
C GLU A 36 15.55 5.04 -23.06
N ALA A 37 15.85 4.72 -21.79
CA ALA A 37 15.13 5.29 -20.65
C ALA A 37 15.69 6.69 -20.37
N VAL A 38 14.83 7.70 -20.51
CA VAL A 38 15.16 9.09 -20.19
C VAL A 38 14.43 9.47 -18.91
N GLU A 39 15.17 9.97 -17.91
CA GLU A 39 14.60 10.44 -16.66
C GLU A 39 13.71 11.68 -16.90
N ILE A 40 12.56 11.71 -16.24
CA ILE A 40 11.61 12.81 -16.27
C ILE A 40 11.55 13.44 -14.88
N PRO A 41 11.66 14.77 -14.76
CA PRO A 41 11.53 15.44 -13.46
C PRO A 41 10.23 15.06 -12.75
N LEU A 42 10.35 14.59 -11.51
CA LEU A 42 9.22 14.18 -10.69
C LEU A 42 9.09 15.10 -9.47
N GLN A 43 7.87 15.54 -9.18
CA GLN A 43 7.53 16.28 -7.98
C GLN A 43 6.39 15.59 -7.24
N ILE A 44 6.59 15.25 -5.97
CA ILE A 44 5.53 14.78 -5.09
C ILE A 44 4.79 16.00 -4.54
N VAL A 45 3.57 16.22 -5.02
CA VAL A 45 2.74 17.36 -4.59
C VAL A 45 2.03 17.01 -3.27
N TYR A 46 2.02 17.96 -2.33
CA TYR A 46 1.33 17.80 -1.05
C TYR A 46 -0.18 17.63 -1.22
N THR A 47 -0.75 16.67 -0.50
CA THR A 47 -2.18 16.52 -0.30
C THR A 47 -2.51 16.58 1.19
N ASN A 48 -3.59 17.28 1.54
CA ASN A 48 -4.01 17.44 2.93
C ASN A 48 -4.66 16.17 3.53
N GLU A 49 -5.09 15.25 2.67
CA GLU A 49 -5.69 13.99 3.05
C GLU A 49 -5.28 12.85 2.10
N ILE A 50 -5.62 11.63 2.49
CA ILE A 50 -5.59 10.47 1.62
C ILE A 50 -6.99 10.34 1.02
N SER A 51 -7.10 10.46 -0.30
CA SER A 51 -8.40 10.40 -0.96
C SER A 51 -9.11 9.06 -0.73
N ASP A 52 -10.45 9.07 -0.75
CA ASP A 52 -11.28 7.85 -0.69
C ASP A 52 -10.86 6.82 -1.74
N ARG A 53 -10.51 7.26 -2.96
CA ARG A 53 -10.02 6.38 -4.02
C ARG A 53 -8.72 5.71 -3.63
N CYS A 54 -7.73 6.46 -3.14
CA CYS A 54 -6.45 5.89 -2.70
C CYS A 54 -6.64 4.90 -1.54
N LEU A 55 -7.53 5.21 -0.58
CA LEU A 55 -7.86 4.30 0.53
C LEU A 55 -8.46 2.99 0.01
N LYS A 56 -9.43 3.07 -0.91
CA LYS A 56 -10.03 1.89 -1.53
C LYS A 56 -9.00 1.08 -2.32
N THR A 57 -8.13 1.73 -3.09
CA THR A 57 -7.07 1.04 -3.83
C THR A 57 -6.13 0.26 -2.92
N MET A 58 -5.80 0.78 -1.73
CA MET A 58 -4.99 0.03 -0.77
C MET A 58 -5.70 -1.22 -0.23
N ILE A 59 -7.02 -1.16 -0.05
CA ILE A 59 -7.83 -2.31 0.40
C ILE A 59 -7.95 -3.36 -0.71
N GLU A 60 -7.97 -2.96 -1.98
CA GLU A 60 -8.05 -3.90 -3.10
C GLU A 60 -6.83 -4.82 -3.19
N VAL A 61 -5.66 -4.41 -2.70
CA VAL A 61 -4.45 -5.25 -2.73
C VAL A 61 -4.67 -6.59 -2.03
N SER A 62 -5.26 -6.60 -0.84
CA SER A 62 -5.52 -7.86 -0.13
C SER A 62 -6.59 -8.72 -0.82
N ARG A 63 -7.59 -8.08 -1.45
CA ARG A 63 -8.61 -8.78 -2.24
C ARG A 63 -8.02 -9.48 -3.45
N ILE A 64 -7.16 -8.78 -4.19
CA ILE A 64 -6.47 -9.32 -5.36
C ILE A 64 -5.61 -10.53 -4.97
N LEU A 65 -4.84 -10.43 -3.88
CA LEU A 65 -4.00 -11.53 -3.41
C LEU A 65 -4.81 -12.76 -2.98
N ILE A 66 -5.96 -12.57 -2.33
CA ILE A 66 -6.85 -13.69 -1.97
C ILE A 66 -7.43 -14.33 -3.23
N GLN A 67 -7.87 -13.53 -4.20
CA GLN A 67 -8.43 -14.02 -5.46
C GLN A 67 -7.39 -14.81 -6.28
N GLU A 68 -6.14 -14.37 -6.29
CA GLU A 68 -5.04 -15.09 -6.95
C GLU A 68 -4.83 -16.47 -6.31
N GLU A 69 -4.83 -16.55 -4.97
CA GLU A 69 -4.68 -17.80 -4.25
C GLU A 69 -5.90 -18.72 -4.41
N GLU A 70 -7.12 -18.17 -4.45
CA GLU A 70 -8.33 -18.93 -4.78
C GLU A 70 -8.24 -19.52 -6.19
N SER A 71 -7.89 -18.71 -7.19
CA SER A 71 -7.73 -19.18 -8.57
C SER A 71 -6.65 -20.26 -8.71
N ALA A 72 -5.59 -20.21 -7.90
CA ALA A 72 -4.57 -21.25 -7.85
C ALA A 72 -5.12 -22.54 -7.24
N ALA A 73 -5.88 -22.45 -6.16
CA ALA A 73 -6.51 -23.60 -5.50
C ALA A 73 -7.56 -24.30 -6.39
N ASP A 74 -8.34 -23.52 -7.15
CA ASP A 74 -9.38 -24.03 -8.05
C ASP A 74 -8.82 -24.96 -9.14
N SER A 75 -7.55 -24.75 -9.53
CA SER A 75 -6.85 -25.64 -10.47
C SER A 75 -6.67 -27.08 -9.96
N CYS A 76 -6.85 -27.31 -8.66
CA CYS A 76 -6.66 -28.57 -7.96
C CYS A 76 -7.95 -29.16 -7.36
N GLU A 77 -9.13 -28.58 -7.62
CA GLU A 77 -10.39 -28.95 -6.93
C GLU A 77 -10.88 -30.39 -7.18
N ASN A 78 -10.59 -30.97 -8.35
CA ASN A 78 -11.14 -32.28 -8.74
C ASN A 78 -10.21 -33.46 -8.41
N ILE A 79 -9.30 -33.29 -7.45
CA ILE A 79 -8.39 -34.37 -7.03
C ILE A 79 -9.17 -35.37 -6.16
N THR A 80 -9.20 -36.64 -6.59
CA THR A 80 -9.87 -37.73 -5.88
C THR A 80 -9.06 -38.29 -4.71
N ASP A 81 -7.77 -37.95 -4.63
CA ASP A 81 -6.90 -38.39 -3.53
C ASP A 81 -7.13 -37.54 -2.28
N ILE A 82 -7.66 -38.20 -1.24
CA ILE A 82 -7.98 -37.59 0.06
C ILE A 82 -6.74 -36.93 0.70
N LEU A 83 -5.56 -37.53 0.58
CA LEU A 83 -4.34 -36.95 1.16
C LEU A 83 -3.95 -35.66 0.44
N ALA A 84 -4.13 -35.62 -0.87
CA ALA A 84 -3.86 -34.43 -1.67
C ALA A 84 -4.88 -33.31 -1.38
N THR A 85 -6.16 -33.64 -1.18
CA THR A 85 -7.17 -32.66 -0.75
C THR A 85 -6.79 -32.03 0.59
N ILE A 86 -6.48 -32.84 1.61
CA ILE A 86 -6.07 -32.35 2.93
C ILE A 86 -4.81 -31.47 2.84
N TYR A 87 -3.84 -31.89 2.04
CA TYR A 87 -2.62 -31.11 1.82
C TYR A 87 -2.93 -29.75 1.18
N ASN A 88 -3.72 -29.71 0.11
CA ASN A 88 -4.09 -28.48 -0.59
C ASN A 88 -4.88 -27.53 0.30
N ASP A 89 -5.82 -28.04 1.10
CA ASP A 89 -6.57 -27.24 2.07
C ASP A 89 -5.65 -26.63 3.14
N ALA A 90 -4.67 -27.40 3.62
CA ALA A 90 -3.67 -26.91 4.57
C ALA A 90 -2.79 -25.82 3.96
N VAL A 91 -2.38 -25.96 2.70
CA VAL A 91 -1.64 -24.93 1.97
C VAL A 91 -2.48 -23.66 1.80
N LYS A 92 -3.72 -23.79 1.29
CA LYS A 92 -4.64 -22.65 1.10
C LYS A 92 -4.87 -21.89 2.41
N THR A 93 -5.15 -22.62 3.50
CA THR A 93 -5.33 -22.03 4.83
C THR A 93 -4.09 -21.27 5.30
N ARG A 94 -2.89 -21.84 5.09
CA ARG A 94 -1.63 -21.18 5.42
C ARG A 94 -1.43 -19.90 4.62
N GLN A 95 -1.75 -19.89 3.33
CA GLN A 95 -1.58 -18.71 2.47
C GLN A 95 -2.57 -17.60 2.83
N PHE A 96 -3.83 -17.93 3.07
CA PHE A 96 -4.81 -16.94 3.57
C PHE A 96 -4.41 -16.34 4.90
N THR A 97 -3.89 -17.16 5.81
CA THR A 97 -3.37 -16.69 7.11
C THR A 97 -2.20 -15.73 6.89
N HIS A 98 -1.28 -16.07 5.98
CA HIS A 98 -0.12 -15.24 5.65
C HIS A 98 -0.52 -13.89 5.04
N ILE A 99 -1.43 -13.86 4.05
CA ILE A 99 -1.95 -12.61 3.47
C ILE A 99 -2.63 -11.76 4.55
N THR A 100 -3.44 -12.38 5.40
CA THR A 100 -4.13 -11.68 6.49
C THR A 100 -3.14 -11.07 7.47
N ASP A 101 -2.09 -11.80 7.83
CA ASP A 101 -1.12 -11.36 8.84
C ASP A 101 -0.17 -10.28 8.32
N ILE A 102 0.30 -10.40 7.08
CA ILE A 102 1.32 -9.51 6.51
C ILE A 102 0.71 -8.28 5.84
N ILE A 103 -0.49 -8.37 5.26
CA ILE A 103 -1.12 -7.28 4.49
C ILE A 103 -2.32 -6.71 5.24
N THR A 104 -3.33 -7.53 5.50
CA THR A 104 -4.63 -7.04 5.98
C THR A 104 -4.56 -6.47 7.39
N ARG A 105 -3.90 -7.18 8.33
CA ARG A 105 -3.79 -6.75 9.72
C ARG A 105 -3.02 -5.41 9.84
N PRO A 106 -1.81 -5.23 9.26
CA PRO A 106 -1.11 -3.94 9.32
C PRO A 106 -1.89 -2.79 8.68
N LEU A 107 -2.62 -3.05 7.59
CA LEU A 107 -3.46 -2.04 6.95
C LEU A 107 -4.59 -1.57 7.89
N ILE A 108 -5.31 -2.50 8.53
CA ILE A 108 -6.37 -2.16 9.50
C ILE A 108 -5.78 -1.35 10.67
N GLN A 109 -4.69 -1.84 11.27
CA GLN A 109 -4.03 -1.16 12.38
C GLN A 109 -3.57 0.26 12.02
N THR A 110 -3.05 0.45 10.80
CA THR A 110 -2.63 1.76 10.29
C THR A 110 -3.82 2.72 10.15
N LEU A 111 -4.93 2.24 9.60
CA LEU A 111 -6.16 3.05 9.43
C LEU A 111 -6.77 3.44 10.79
N GLU A 112 -6.85 2.51 11.74
CA GLU A 112 -7.33 2.78 13.10
C GLU A 112 -6.44 3.77 13.84
N SER A 113 -5.12 3.56 13.80
CA SER A 113 -4.14 4.46 14.44
C SER A 113 -4.19 5.87 13.83
N ARG A 114 -4.33 5.96 12.51
CA ARG A 114 -4.48 7.25 11.82
C ARG A 114 -5.77 7.95 12.23
N LEU A 115 -6.88 7.23 12.35
CA LEU A 115 -8.16 7.79 12.78
C LEU A 115 -8.07 8.38 14.20
N GLU A 116 -7.46 7.64 15.13
CA GLU A 116 -7.31 8.09 16.51
C GLU A 116 -6.35 9.29 16.62
N THR A 117 -5.24 9.25 15.89
CA THR A 117 -4.31 10.39 15.79
C THR A 117 -5.01 11.63 15.25
N ASN A 118 -5.82 11.50 14.19
CA ASN A 118 -6.56 12.61 13.61
C ASN A 118 -7.60 13.17 14.59
N ARG A 119 -8.32 12.32 15.33
CA ARG A 119 -9.27 12.77 16.37
C ARG A 119 -8.56 13.54 17.47
N THR A 120 -7.42 13.06 17.94
CA THR A 120 -6.62 13.71 18.97
C THR A 120 -6.10 15.07 18.50
N ARG A 121 -5.51 15.14 17.30
CA ARG A 121 -5.05 16.40 16.71
C ARG A 121 -6.20 17.38 16.48
N ALA A 122 -7.35 16.91 16.02
CA ALA A 122 -8.53 17.76 15.84
C ALA A 122 -9.02 18.35 17.17
N LYS A 123 -8.96 17.61 18.28
CA LYS A 123 -9.27 18.14 19.62
C LYS A 123 -8.27 19.22 20.04
N GLN A 124 -6.98 19.01 19.81
CA GLN A 124 -5.93 19.99 20.13
C GLN A 124 -6.09 21.27 19.32
N LEU A 125 -6.22 21.16 17.99
CA LEU A 125 -6.39 22.30 17.09
C LEU A 125 -7.64 23.12 17.42
N ARG A 126 -8.73 22.47 17.86
CA ARG A 126 -9.93 23.20 18.34
C ARG A 126 -9.67 24.01 19.60
N LYS A 127 -8.87 23.50 20.54
CA LYS A 127 -8.48 24.23 21.75
C LYS A 127 -7.58 25.42 21.41
N GLU A 128 -6.59 25.21 20.55
CA GLU A 128 -5.71 26.27 20.06
C GLU A 128 -6.50 27.37 19.34
N LEU A 129 -7.45 26.97 18.48
CA LEU A 129 -8.33 27.93 17.80
C LEU A 129 -9.15 28.78 18.78
N GLN A 130 -9.60 28.22 19.90
CA GLN A 130 -10.31 28.99 20.93
C GLN A 130 -9.39 29.98 21.64
N LEU A 131 -8.16 29.57 21.96
CA LEU A 131 -7.15 30.45 22.56
C LEU A 131 -6.81 31.62 21.61
N LEU A 132 -6.56 31.32 20.35
CA LEU A 132 -6.19 32.32 19.34
C LEU A 132 -7.29 33.34 19.10
N LYS A 133 -8.57 32.93 19.18
CA LYS A 133 -9.72 33.85 19.08
C LYS A 133 -9.87 34.81 20.26
N GLN A 134 -9.25 34.50 21.41
CA GLN A 134 -9.28 35.35 22.60
C GLN A 134 -8.13 36.37 22.63
N LEU A 135 -7.16 36.26 21.71
CA LEU A 135 -6.11 37.25 21.58
C LEU A 135 -6.68 38.54 20.99
N PRO A 136 -6.36 39.71 21.56
CA PRO A 136 -6.73 40.98 20.97
C PRO A 136 -6.09 41.11 19.58
N ILE A 137 -6.90 41.52 18.61
CA ILE A 137 -6.42 41.90 17.29
C ILE A 137 -5.94 43.35 17.44
N ASP A 138 -4.64 43.56 17.51
CA ASP A 138 -4.02 44.88 17.34
C ASP A 138 -4.08 45.32 15.86
#